data_AF-A0A194RSJ3-F1
#
_entry.id   AF-A0A194RSJ3-F1
#
_cell.length_a   1.000
_cell.length_b   1.000
_cell.length_c   1.000
_cell.angle_alpha   90.00
_cell.angle_beta   90.00
_cell.angle_gamma   90.00
#
_symmetry.space_group_name_H-M   'P 1'
#
loop_
_entity.id
_entity.type
_entity.pdbx_description
1 polymer ?
#
loop_
_entity_poly.entity_id
_entity_poly.type
_entity_poly.pdbx_seq_one_letter_code
_entity_poly.pdbx_strand_id
1 'polypeptide(L)'
;MDWREKLFGKVLVKCDSPGTQNGQFENVPTLEALADCVEDGEGAVCGIYFSFANISDTSDDFGVRLEDVYKKVDPRLKVVQVVLWAHVGTPEGPVEREAGFRRSLTGKPWFAVPFHDVDIKVHIE
;
A
#
# COMPACT_ATOMS: atom_id res chain seq x y z
N MET A 1 9.29 15.90 -13.49
CA MET A 1 8.31 15.29 -12.57
C MET A 1 9.04 14.19 -11.85
N ASP A 2 9.03 14.20 -10.52
CA ASP A 2 9.75 13.21 -9.70
C ASP A 2 9.16 11.80 -9.93
N TRP A 3 10.01 10.77 -9.99
CA TRP A 3 9.58 9.41 -10.28
C TRP A 3 8.61 8.87 -9.22
N ARG A 4 8.77 9.29 -7.96
CA ARG A 4 7.95 8.85 -6.83
C ARG A 4 6.51 9.30 -7.03
N GLU A 5 6.31 10.58 -7.34
CA GLU A 5 4.97 11.12 -7.61
C GLU A 5 4.39 10.62 -8.92
N LYS A 6 5.22 10.39 -9.94
CA LYS A 6 4.78 9.82 -11.20
C LYS A 6 4.26 8.39 -11.02
N LEU A 7 4.84 7.64 -10.09
CA LEU A 7 4.48 6.24 -9.85
C LEU A 7 3.35 6.07 -8.84
N PHE A 8 3.34 6.86 -7.77
CA PHE A 8 2.45 6.66 -6.62
C PHE A 8 1.42 7.78 -6.42
N GLY A 9 1.43 8.83 -7.25
CA GLY A 9 0.64 10.03 -7.01
C GLY A 9 1.28 10.97 -5.99
N LYS A 10 0.57 12.06 -5.64
CA LYS A 10 1.12 13.14 -4.79
C LYS A 10 1.10 12.83 -3.29
N VAL A 11 0.27 11.88 -2.88
CA VAL A 11 0.10 11.51 -1.47
C VAL A 11 0.08 10.00 -1.32
N LEU A 12 0.57 9.55 -0.18
CA LEU A 12 0.52 8.16 0.26
C LEU A 12 -0.28 8.06 1.56
N VAL A 13 -0.92 6.92 1.76
CA VAL A 13 -1.56 6.54 3.02
C VAL A 13 -0.49 6.05 4.00
N LYS A 14 -0.52 6.58 5.23
CA LYS A 14 0.27 6.08 6.34
C LYS A 14 -0.51 4.98 7.09
N CYS A 15 -0.04 3.74 7.00
CA CYS A 15 -0.81 2.56 7.43
C CYS A 15 -0.74 2.27 8.94
N ASP A 16 0.19 2.91 9.65
CA ASP A 16 0.39 2.79 11.10
C ASP A 16 -0.18 3.99 11.89
N SER A 17 -0.93 4.90 11.24
CA SER A 17 -1.49 6.07 11.92
C SER A 17 -2.46 5.68 13.07
N PRO A 18 -2.53 6.48 14.16
CA PRO A 18 -3.36 6.15 15.33
C PRO A 18 -4.85 5.94 15.03
N GLY A 19 -5.37 6.56 13.96
CA GLY A 19 -6.77 6.45 13.53
C GLY A 19 -7.11 5.21 12.69
N THR A 20 -6.12 4.41 12.28
CA THR A 20 -6.30 3.34 11.29
C THR A 20 -7.22 2.21 11.78
N GLN A 21 -7.31 2.00 13.10
CA GLN A 21 -8.26 1.05 13.70
C GLN A 21 -9.73 1.48 13.54
N ASN A 22 -9.99 2.78 13.35
CA ASN A 22 -11.31 3.34 13.08
C ASN A 22 -11.53 3.60 11.58
N GLY A 23 -10.64 3.09 10.72
CA GLY A 23 -10.65 3.34 9.28
C GLY A 23 -10.29 4.78 8.89
N GLN A 24 -9.74 5.58 9.82
CA GLN A 24 -9.22 6.91 9.54
C GLN A 24 -7.73 6.82 9.25
N PHE A 25 -7.39 6.91 7.97
CA PHE A 25 -6.01 6.91 7.50
C PHE A 25 -5.53 8.35 7.33
N GLU A 26 -4.28 8.61 7.70
CA GLU A 26 -3.63 9.88 7.42
C GLU A 26 -2.90 9.77 6.07
N ASN A 27 -2.94 10.88 5.32
CA ASN A 27 -2.18 11.00 4.09
C ASN A 27 -0.92 11.83 4.36
N VAL A 28 0.18 11.45 3.72
CA VAL A 28 1.47 12.14 3.75
C VAL A 28 1.91 12.44 2.32
N PRO A 29 2.55 13.59 2.03
CA PRO A 29 3.12 13.85 0.72
C PRO A 29 4.10 12.75 0.29
N THR A 30 4.00 12.27 -0.95
CA THR A 30 4.83 11.16 -1.45
C THR A 30 6.32 11.46 -1.36
N LEU A 31 6.72 12.69 -1.67
CA LEU A 31 8.12 13.12 -1.58
C LEU A 31 8.65 13.19 -0.15
N GLU A 32 7.78 13.42 0.83
CA GLU A 32 8.13 13.39 2.25
C GLU A 32 8.28 11.94 2.73
N ALA A 33 7.29 11.09 2.45
CA ALA A 33 7.30 9.68 2.84
C ALA A 33 8.47 8.88 2.25
N LEU A 34 8.88 9.23 1.02
CA LEU A 34 9.95 8.54 0.28
C LEU A 34 11.19 9.42 0.10
N ALA A 35 11.44 10.35 1.03
CA ALA A 35 12.58 11.26 0.97
C ALA A 35 13.93 10.50 0.90
N ASP A 36 14.03 9.38 1.62
CA ASP A 36 15.22 8.53 1.69
C ASP A 36 15.43 7.64 0.45
N CYS A 37 14.41 7.54 -0.43
CA CYS A 37 14.48 6.75 -1.66
C CYS A 37 15.11 7.59 -2.78
N VAL A 38 16.43 7.53 -2.91
CA VAL A 38 17.21 8.27 -3.91
C VAL A 38 17.58 7.42 -5.13
N GLU A 39 17.80 8.06 -6.27
CA GLU A 39 18.19 7.40 -7.52
C GLU A 39 19.63 6.86 -7.47
N ASP A 40 20.54 7.61 -6.84
CA ASP A 40 21.96 7.28 -6.73
C ASP A 40 22.47 7.42 -5.28
N GLY A 41 23.38 6.53 -4.87
CA GLY A 41 24.03 6.57 -3.56
C GLY A 41 23.42 5.63 -2.51
N GLU A 42 23.76 5.87 -1.23
CA GLU A 42 23.28 5.06 -0.10
C GLU A 42 21.90 5.53 0.38
N GLY A 43 20.86 5.23 -0.40
CA GLY A 43 19.46 5.47 -0.07
C GLY A 43 18.73 4.25 0.50
N ALA A 44 17.50 4.47 0.95
CA ALA A 44 16.55 3.40 1.19
C ALA A 44 16.05 2.82 -0.16
N VAL A 45 15.93 1.51 -0.22
CA VAL A 45 15.29 0.82 -1.36
C VAL A 45 13.78 1.02 -1.26
N CYS A 46 13.14 1.41 -2.37
CA CYS A 46 11.69 1.48 -2.47
C CYS A 46 11.14 0.15 -3.01
N GLY A 47 10.55 -0.67 -2.14
CA GLY A 47 9.83 -1.88 -2.50
C GLY A 47 8.36 -1.60 -2.83
N ILE A 48 7.84 -2.21 -3.88
CA ILE A 48 6.42 -2.15 -4.23
C ILE A 48 5.78 -3.49 -3.92
N TYR A 49 4.78 -3.47 -3.03
CA TYR A 49 4.07 -4.68 -2.63
C TYR A 49 2.68 -4.69 -3.25
N PHE A 50 2.50 -5.51 -4.29
CA PHE A 50 1.18 -5.78 -4.86
C PHE A 50 0.45 -6.81 -4.00
N SER A 51 -0.61 -6.38 -3.35
CA SER A 51 -1.44 -7.17 -2.45
C SER A 51 -2.86 -7.27 -2.99
N PHE A 52 -3.69 -8.18 -2.47
CA PHE A 52 -5.08 -8.30 -2.87
C PHE A 52 -6.00 -8.13 -1.66
N ALA A 53 -7.05 -7.33 -1.80
CA ALA A 53 -8.02 -7.09 -0.71
C ALA A 53 -8.90 -8.32 -0.39
N ASN A 54 -8.97 -9.30 -1.30
CA ASN A 54 -9.96 -10.37 -1.29
C ASN A 54 -9.37 -11.79 -1.23
N ILE A 55 -8.09 -11.93 -0.85
CA ILE A 55 -7.52 -13.25 -0.60
C ILE A 55 -7.92 -13.66 0.81
N SER A 56 -8.57 -14.80 0.97
CA SER A 56 -8.89 -15.37 2.29
C SER A 56 -7.65 -15.33 3.20
N ASP A 57 -7.81 -14.85 4.44
CA ASP A 57 -6.76 -14.63 5.46
C ASP A 57 -5.80 -15.81 5.68
N THR A 58 -6.13 -17.01 5.17
CA THR A 58 -5.31 -18.22 5.20
C THR A 58 -4.15 -18.28 4.20
N SER A 59 -4.00 -17.33 3.27
CA SER A 59 -3.00 -17.43 2.17
C SER A 59 -1.92 -16.35 2.16
N ASP A 60 -1.92 -15.37 3.06
CA ASP A 60 -0.94 -14.26 3.02
C ASP A 60 0.17 -14.36 4.08
N ASP A 61 0.87 -15.49 4.07
CA ASP A 61 2.15 -15.68 4.76
C ASP A 61 3.19 -14.62 4.34
N PHE A 62 3.04 -14.06 3.14
CA PHE A 62 3.98 -13.10 2.58
C PHE A 62 3.93 -11.76 3.33
N GLY A 63 2.74 -11.21 3.57
CA GLY A 63 2.59 -9.96 4.32
C GLY A 63 3.27 -10.02 5.69
N VAL A 64 3.08 -11.13 6.43
CA VAL A 64 3.72 -11.36 7.75
C VAL A 64 5.24 -11.42 7.63
N ARG A 65 5.76 -12.20 6.67
CA ARG A 65 7.21 -12.31 6.45
C ARG A 65 7.83 -10.99 5.98
N LEU A 66 7.09 -10.20 5.18
CA LEU A 66 7.54 -8.89 4.72
C LEU A 66 7.64 -7.92 5.90
N GLU A 67 6.69 -7.92 6.84
CA GLU A 67 6.80 -7.13 8.06
C GLU A 67 8.03 -7.50 8.89
N ASP A 68 8.32 -8.80 9.01
CA ASP A 68 9.51 -9.27 9.73
C ASP A 68 10.80 -8.80 9.05
N VAL A 69 10.86 -8.84 7.72
CA VAL A 69 12.01 -8.32 6.95
C VAL A 69 12.10 -6.81 7.11
N TYR A 70 11.00 -6.09 6.95
CA TYR A 70 10.91 -4.63 7.07
C TYR A 70 11.51 -4.16 8.41
N LYS A 71 11.10 -4.77 9.52
CA LYS A 71 11.61 -4.45 10.87
C LYS A 71 13.11 -4.74 11.03
N LYS A 72 13.65 -5.75 10.34
CA LYS A 72 15.07 -6.13 10.44
C LYS A 72 16.00 -5.25 9.62
N VAL A 73 15.50 -4.63 8.56
CA VAL A 73 16.31 -3.85 7.62
C VAL A 73 16.03 -2.36 7.65
N ASP A 74 15.10 -1.91 8.50
CA ASP A 74 14.84 -0.49 8.76
C ASP A 74 16.14 0.26 9.12
N PRO A 75 16.40 1.47 8.59
CA PRO A 75 15.54 2.26 7.69
C PRO A 75 15.79 2.03 6.19
N ARG A 76 16.51 0.96 5.81
CA ARG A 76 17.02 0.75 4.44
C ARG A 76 15.97 0.26 3.43
N LEU A 77 14.77 -0.10 3.88
CA LEU A 77 13.67 -0.50 3.01
C LEU A 77 12.44 0.35 3.32
N LYS A 78 11.91 1.03 2.30
CA LYS A 78 10.55 1.58 2.32
C LYS A 78 9.66 0.65 1.51
N VAL A 79 8.42 0.48 1.94
CA VAL A 79 7.43 -0.31 1.21
C VAL A 79 6.25 0.60 0.85
N VAL A 80 5.82 0.52 -0.40
CA VAL A 80 4.55 1.09 -0.86
C VAL A 80 3.66 -0.07 -1.28
N GLN A 81 2.60 -0.30 -0.52
CA GLN A 81 1.58 -1.29 -0.83
C GLN A 81 0.61 -0.75 -1.88
N VAL A 82 0.47 -1.50 -2.96
CA VAL A 82 -0.58 -1.32 -3.96
C VAL A 82 -1.56 -2.45 -3.73
N VAL A 83 -2.72 -2.12 -3.18
CA VAL A 83 -3.81 -3.09 -3.06
C VAL A 83 -4.40 -3.29 -4.44
N LEU A 84 -4.83 -4.50 -4.76
CA LEU A 84 -5.44 -4.90 -6.02
C LEU A 84 -6.77 -5.63 -5.74
N TRP A 85 -7.65 -5.61 -6.74
CA TRP A 85 -8.96 -6.23 -6.68
C TRP A 85 -9.04 -7.25 -7.81
N ALA A 86 -9.12 -8.51 -7.43
CA ALA A 86 -9.48 -9.55 -8.38
C ALA A 86 -11.01 -9.53 -8.53
N HIS A 87 -11.50 -9.58 -9.77
CA HIS A 87 -12.92 -9.81 -10.06
C HIS A 87 -13.27 -11.27 -9.72
N VAL A 88 -13.37 -11.60 -8.44
CA VAL A 88 -13.67 -12.98 -8.01
C VAL A 88 -15.17 -13.13 -7.82
N GLY A 89 -15.93 -13.16 -8.93
CA GLY A 89 -17.28 -13.77 -8.98
C GLY A 89 -18.39 -13.22 -8.07
N THR A 90 -18.12 -12.27 -7.18
CA THR A 90 -19.09 -11.58 -6.33
C THR A 90 -19.16 -10.12 -6.75
N PRO A 91 -20.36 -9.54 -6.93
CA PRO A 91 -20.51 -8.13 -7.17
C PRO A 91 -20.26 -7.37 -5.86
N GLU A 92 -19.00 -7.34 -5.40
CA GLU A 92 -18.64 -6.50 -4.27
C GLU A 92 -18.80 -5.05 -4.67
N GLY A 93 -19.65 -4.33 -3.95
CA GLY A 93 -19.89 -2.92 -4.16
C GLY A 93 -18.65 -2.08 -3.79
N PRO A 94 -18.60 -0.80 -4.20
CA PRO A 94 -17.51 0.11 -3.84
C PRO A 94 -17.23 0.16 -2.33
N VAL A 95 -18.28 0.06 -1.50
CA VAL A 95 -18.19 0.09 -0.03
C VAL A 95 -17.45 -1.13 0.53
N GLU A 96 -17.72 -2.32 -0.01
CA GLU A 96 -17.10 -3.57 0.47
C GLU A 96 -15.63 -3.62 0.06
N ARG A 97 -15.32 -3.13 -1.14
CA ARG A 97 -13.95 -2.98 -1.64
C ARG A 97 -13.14 -2.00 -0.81
N GLU A 98 -13.73 -0.86 -0.44
CA GLU A 98 -13.08 0.11 0.42
C GLU A 98 -12.90 -0.45 1.84
N ALA A 99 -13.86 -1.20 2.36
CA ALA A 99 -13.71 -1.88 3.64
C ALA A 99 -12.58 -2.92 3.61
N GLY A 100 -12.47 -3.72 2.53
CA GLY A 100 -11.37 -4.67 2.32
C GLY A 100 -10.02 -3.98 2.20
N PHE A 101 -9.95 -2.88 1.45
CA PHE A 101 -8.77 -2.01 1.37
C PHE A 101 -8.30 -1.60 2.76
N ARG A 102 -9.19 -0.98 3.55
CA ARG A 102 -8.86 -0.47 4.88
C ARG A 102 -8.35 -1.59 5.78
N ARG A 103 -9.03 -2.74 5.80
CA ARG A 103 -8.58 -3.92 6.59
C ARG A 103 -7.18 -4.40 6.20
N SER A 104 -6.87 -4.41 4.90
CA SER A 104 -5.55 -4.86 4.42
C SER A 104 -4.38 -3.95 4.83
N LEU A 105 -4.67 -2.69 5.14
CA LEU A 105 -3.67 -1.69 5.52
C LEU A 105 -3.54 -1.48 7.02
N THR A 106 -4.61 -1.66 7.80
CA THR A 106 -4.62 -1.33 9.23
C THR A 106 -3.45 -1.98 9.98
N GLY A 107 -2.58 -1.15 10.58
CA GLY A 107 -1.47 -1.60 11.42
C GLY A 107 -0.22 -2.01 10.65
N LYS A 108 -0.19 -1.91 9.32
CA LYS A 108 1.02 -2.17 8.54
C LYS A 108 2.05 -1.05 8.75
N PRO A 109 3.35 -1.37 8.85
CA PRO A 109 4.39 -0.39 9.20
C PRO A 109 4.86 0.47 8.02
N TRP A 110 4.12 0.47 6.91
CA TRP A 110 4.56 1.04 5.63
C TRP A 110 3.49 1.95 5.01
N PHE A 111 3.75 2.40 3.78
CA PHE A 111 2.85 3.27 3.04
C PHE A 111 1.97 2.50 2.07
N ALA A 112 0.87 3.11 1.62
CA ALA A 112 0.05 2.56 0.55
C ALA A 112 -0.43 3.64 -0.42
N VAL A 113 -0.71 3.25 -1.66
CA VAL A 113 -1.38 4.13 -2.63
C VAL A 113 -2.84 4.32 -2.20
N PRO A 114 -3.41 5.54 -2.27
CA PRO A 114 -4.80 5.80 -1.92
C PRO A 114 -5.79 4.96 -2.72
N PHE A 115 -6.91 4.56 -2.09
CA PHE A 115 -7.94 3.71 -2.70
C PHE A 115 -8.49 4.26 -4.02
N HIS A 116 -8.68 5.58 -4.12
CA HIS A 116 -9.25 6.23 -5.31
C HIS A 116 -8.27 6.35 -6.49
N ASP A 117 -6.98 6.12 -6.26
CA ASP A 117 -5.95 6.16 -7.30
C ASP A 117 -5.71 4.77 -7.92
N VAL A 118 -6.41 3.74 -7.43
CA VAL A 118 -6.38 2.41 -8.04
C VAL A 118 -7.55 2.27 -9.01
N ASP A 119 -7.28 2.57 -10.28
CA ASP A 119 -8.22 2.26 -11.35
C ASP A 119 -8.55 0.76 -11.33
N ILE A 120 -9.85 0.46 -11.25
CA ILE A 120 -10.35 -0.91 -11.44
C ILE A 120 -9.97 -1.27 -12.88
N LYS A 121 -9.08 -2.25 -13.06
CA LYS A 121 -8.84 -2.83 -14.38
C LYS A 121 -10.17 -3.40 -14.89
N VAL A 122 -10.82 -2.67 -15.78
CA VAL A 122 -11.95 -3.17 -16.56
C VAL A 122 -11.35 -3.95 -17.73
N HIS A 123 -11.80 -5.18 -17.95
CA HIS A 123 -11.53 -5.87 -19.20
C HIS A 123 -12.15 -5.01 -20.31
N ILE A 124 -11.33 -4.42 -21.18
CA ILE A 124 -11.83 -3.84 -22.42
C ILE A 124 -11.95 -5.03 -23.37
N GLU A 125 -13.19 -5.47 -23.63
CA GLU A 125 -13.53 -6.42 -24.68
C GLU A 125 -13.36 -5.80 -26.08
#